data_AF-A0A608ZGK1-F1
#
_entry.id   AF-A0A608ZGK1-F1
#
_cell.length_a   1.000
_cell.length_b   1.000
_cell.length_c   1.000
_cell.angle_alpha   90.00
_cell.angle_beta   90.00
_cell.angle_gamma   90.00
#
_symmetry.space_group_name_H-M   'P 1'
#
loop_
_entity.id
_entity.type
_entity.pdbx_description
1 polymer ?
#
loop_
_entity_poly.entity_id
_entity_poly.type
_entity_poly.pdbx_seq_one_letter_code
_entity_poly.pdbx_strand_id
1 'polypeptide(L)'
;MFLHNIKIRSKLFMAFGLFIVLMVVSSALSLFSLDRANTGMQNIITNDYPTTVKANLLIDNFNDFIIAQQLMLLDEEGRWSQSSQKELDEISQRITALLDELSSNRHDAASQKIITEIREARQQYLESRFRILKDIQSHNRQAAIQE
;
A
#
# COMPACT_ATOMS: atom_id res chain seq x y z
N MET A 1 -15.49 -60.26 16.56
CA MET A 1 -15.84 -61.11 17.72
C MET A 1 -15.32 -60.57 19.08
N PHE A 2 -14.85 -59.31 19.18
CA PHE A 2 -14.19 -58.80 20.41
C PHE A 2 -15.06 -57.95 21.36
N LEU A 3 -16.34 -57.69 21.04
CA LEU A 3 -17.21 -56.79 21.81
C LEU A 3 -18.45 -57.48 22.42
N HIS A 4 -18.48 -58.82 22.41
CA HIS A 4 -19.68 -59.56 22.81
C HIS A 4 -19.87 -59.61 24.34
N ASN A 5 -18.79 -59.56 25.12
CA ASN A 5 -18.81 -59.74 26.59
C ASN A 5 -18.56 -58.45 27.40
N ILE A 6 -18.71 -57.28 26.79
CA ILE A 6 -18.54 -56.00 27.49
C ILE A 6 -19.86 -55.60 28.16
N LYS A 7 -19.84 -55.40 29.50
CA LYS A 7 -20.99 -54.91 30.29
C LYS A 7 -21.58 -53.66 29.65
N ILE A 8 -22.91 -53.56 29.59
CA ILE A 8 -23.65 -52.43 28.96
C ILE A 8 -23.12 -51.06 29.41
N ARG A 9 -22.79 -50.91 30.70
CA ARG A 9 -22.18 -49.70 31.28
C ARG A 9 -20.88 -49.28 30.57
N SER A 10 -20.02 -50.24 30.21
CA SER A 10 -18.74 -49.97 29.56
C SER A 10 -18.90 -49.67 28.07
N LYS A 11 -19.91 -50.23 27.39
CA LYS A 11 -20.25 -49.83 26.01
C LYS A 11 -20.75 -48.39 25.96
N LEU A 12 -21.60 -48.00 26.91
CA LEU A 12 -22.10 -46.63 27.02
C LEU A 12 -20.97 -45.64 27.31
N PHE A 13 -20.08 -45.95 28.26
CA PHE A 13 -18.93 -45.11 28.58
C PHE A 13 -17.97 -44.95 27.38
N MET A 14 -17.74 -46.02 26.61
CA MET A 14 -16.87 -45.96 25.43
C MET A 14 -17.46 -45.09 24.31
N ALA A 15 -18.78 -45.20 24.06
CA ALA A 15 -19.46 -44.37 23.08
C ALA A 15 -19.45 -42.90 23.48
N PHE A 16 -19.82 -42.57 24.72
CA PHE A 16 -19.81 -41.19 25.21
C PHE A 16 -18.40 -40.60 25.31
N GLY A 17 -17.41 -41.38 25.75
CA GLY A 17 -16.01 -40.97 25.79
C GLY A 17 -15.47 -40.64 24.40
N LEU A 18 -15.80 -41.46 23.40
CA LEU A 18 -15.46 -41.18 22.00
C LEU A 18 -16.08 -39.87 21.50
N PHE A 19 -17.36 -39.61 21.80
CA PHE A 19 -18.01 -38.35 21.43
C PHE A 19 -17.36 -37.14 22.10
N ILE A 20 -17.00 -37.24 23.38
CA ILE A 20 -16.31 -36.15 24.10
C ILE A 20 -14.95 -35.88 23.44
N VAL A 21 -14.18 -36.91 23.14
CA VAL A 21 -12.88 -36.76 22.46
C VAL A 21 -13.06 -36.10 21.09
N LEU A 22 -14.05 -36.54 20.30
CA LEU A 22 -14.36 -35.94 19.00
C LEU A 22 -14.77 -34.47 19.13
N MET A 23 -15.56 -34.11 20.15
CA MET A 23 -15.90 -32.71 20.43
C MET A 23 -14.65 -31.89 20.76
N VAL A 24 -13.79 -32.38 21.66
CA VAL A 24 -12.56 -31.67 22.03
C VAL A 24 -11.65 -31.46 20.82
N VAL A 25 -11.47 -32.49 19.99
CA VAL A 25 -10.69 -32.38 18.75
C VAL A 25 -11.31 -31.38 17.78
N SER A 26 -12.64 -31.43 17.57
CA SER A 26 -13.36 -30.50 16.71
C SER A 26 -13.23 -29.06 17.20
N SER A 27 -13.41 -28.82 18.50
CA SER A 27 -13.23 -27.51 19.12
C SER A 27 -11.80 -27.00 18.96
N ALA A 28 -10.79 -27.85 19.18
CA ALA A 28 -9.39 -27.47 18.99
C ALA A 28 -9.10 -27.08 17.54
N LEU A 29 -9.57 -27.87 16.56
CA LEU A 29 -9.44 -27.54 15.13
C LEU A 29 -10.15 -26.24 14.77
N SER A 30 -11.34 -26.01 15.33
CA SER A 30 -12.09 -24.78 15.14
C SER A 30 -11.32 -23.57 15.66
N LEU A 31 -10.74 -23.65 16.87
CA LEU A 31 -9.91 -22.58 17.43
C LEU A 31 -8.67 -22.30 16.57
N PHE A 32 -7.98 -23.33 16.07
CA PHE A 32 -6.85 -23.14 15.15
C PHE A 32 -7.26 -22.49 13.83
N SER A 33 -8.44 -22.83 13.30
CA SER A 33 -8.96 -22.19 12.09
C SER A 33 -9.29 -20.72 12.32
N LEU A 34 -9.84 -20.40 13.49
CA LEU A 34 -10.20 -19.04 13.88
C LEU A 34 -8.97 -18.18 14.11
N ASP A 35 -7.93 -18.73 14.76
CA ASP A 35 -6.65 -18.08 14.97
C ASP A 35 -5.94 -17.76 13.65
N ARG A 36 -5.96 -18.71 12.69
CA ARG A 36 -5.44 -18.49 11.34
C ARG A 36 -6.21 -17.40 10.60
N ALA A 37 -7.54 -17.43 10.67
CA ALA A 37 -8.39 -16.41 10.05
C ALA A 37 -8.14 -15.02 10.68
N ASN A 38 -8.03 -14.96 12.01
CA ASN A 38 -7.75 -13.75 12.75
C ASN A 38 -6.37 -13.17 12.38
N THR A 39 -5.33 -14.01 12.35
CA THR A 39 -3.98 -13.59 11.94
C THR A 39 -3.95 -13.10 10.49
N GLY A 40 -4.65 -13.80 9.59
CA GLY A 40 -4.77 -13.37 8.19
C GLY A 40 -5.49 -12.03 8.05
N MET A 41 -6.60 -11.84 8.78
CA MET A 41 -7.35 -10.59 8.78
C MET A 41 -6.54 -9.44 9.40
N GLN A 42 -5.80 -9.71 10.48
CA GLN A 42 -4.91 -8.74 11.10
C GLN A 42 -3.87 -8.25 10.10
N ASN A 43 -3.23 -9.15 9.34
CA ASN A 43 -2.28 -8.78 8.30
C ASN A 43 -2.91 -7.89 7.22
N ILE A 44 -4.12 -8.21 6.75
CA ILE A 44 -4.80 -7.36 5.75
C ILE A 44 -4.99 -5.95 6.29
N ILE A 45 -5.46 -5.81 7.53
CA ILE A 45 -5.79 -4.52 8.15
C ILE A 45 -4.53 -3.72 8.47
N THR A 46 -3.46 -4.36 8.95
CA THR A 46 -2.25 -3.65 9.40
C THR A 46 -1.23 -3.44 8.29
N ASN A 47 -1.25 -4.27 7.24
CA ASN A 47 -0.22 -4.28 6.21
C ASN A 47 -0.79 -3.95 4.82
N ASP A 48 -1.71 -4.77 4.31
CA ASP A 48 -2.06 -4.74 2.89
C ASP A 48 -2.97 -3.54 2.55
N TYR A 49 -3.98 -3.30 3.38
CA TYR A 49 -4.91 -2.19 3.21
C TYR A 49 -4.20 -0.83 3.34
N PRO A 50 -3.41 -0.54 4.39
CA PRO A 50 -2.67 0.72 4.49
C PRO A 50 -1.68 0.92 3.35
N THR A 51 -1.02 -0.14 2.87
CA THR A 51 -0.11 -0.05 1.72
C THR A 51 -0.86 0.38 0.46
N THR A 52 -2.03 -0.21 0.22
CA THR A 52 -2.88 0.12 -0.92
C THR A 52 -3.36 1.57 -0.85
N VAL A 53 -3.78 2.04 0.33
CA VAL A 53 -4.19 3.44 0.53
C VAL A 53 -3.04 4.39 0.24
N LYS A 54 -1.84 4.13 0.78
CA LYS A 54 -0.65 4.97 0.54
C LYS A 54 -0.22 4.98 -0.92
N ALA A 55 -0.33 3.84 -1.62
CA ALA A 55 -0.06 3.77 -3.05
C ALA A 55 -1.05 4.62 -3.86
N ASN A 56 -2.34 4.61 -3.51
CA ASN A 56 -3.32 5.49 -4.15
C ASN A 56 -3.05 6.97 -3.83
N LEU A 57 -2.72 7.29 -2.58
CA LEU A 57 -2.34 8.66 -2.21
C LEU A 57 -1.12 9.14 -3.00
N LEU A 58 -0.16 8.28 -3.31
CA LEU A 58 0.98 8.61 -4.16
C LEU A 58 0.52 8.96 -5.59
N ILE A 59 -0.40 8.18 -6.16
CA ILE A 59 -1.00 8.46 -7.47
C ILE A 59 -1.75 9.79 -7.45
N ASP A 60 -2.57 10.04 -6.42
CA ASP A 60 -3.34 11.27 -6.29
C ASP A 60 -2.43 12.51 -6.19
N ASN A 61 -1.41 12.47 -5.33
CA ASN A 61 -0.44 13.56 -5.22
C ASN A 61 0.31 13.79 -6.54
N PHE A 62 0.64 12.72 -7.28
CA PHE A 62 1.28 12.88 -8.59
C PHE A 62 0.33 13.50 -9.62
N ASN A 63 -0.95 13.13 -9.62
CA ASN A 63 -1.95 13.76 -10.50
C ASN A 63 -2.13 15.25 -10.18
N ASP A 64 -2.23 15.60 -8.89
CA ASP A 64 -2.31 16.99 -8.44
C ASP A 64 -1.07 17.78 -8.90
N PHE A 65 0.11 17.16 -8.83
CA PHE A 65 1.35 17.76 -9.33
C PHE A 65 1.26 18.10 -10.82
N ILE A 66 0.81 17.14 -11.64
CA ILE A 66 0.69 17.32 -13.09
C ILE A 66 -0.29 18.46 -13.41
N ILE A 67 -1.44 18.48 -12.73
CA ILE A 67 -2.46 19.53 -12.90
C ILE A 67 -1.87 20.90 -12.54
N ALA A 68 -1.21 21.03 -11.39
CA ALA A 68 -0.60 22.28 -10.95
C ALA A 68 0.49 22.77 -11.92
N GLN A 69 1.31 21.85 -12.46
CA GLN A 69 2.32 22.19 -13.46
C GLN A 69 1.69 22.68 -14.76
N GLN A 70 0.62 22.02 -15.23
CA GLN A 70 -0.06 22.40 -16.45
C GLN A 70 -0.76 23.76 -16.32
N LEU A 71 -1.40 24.02 -15.18
CA LEU A 71 -1.97 25.34 -14.87
C LEU A 71 -0.91 26.44 -14.86
N MET A 72 0.27 26.16 -14.30
CA MET A 72 1.41 27.08 -14.32
C MET A 72 1.91 27.38 -15.74
N LEU A 73 1.91 26.38 -16.64
CA LEU A 73 2.28 26.58 -18.04
C LEU A 73 1.28 27.49 -18.79
N LEU A 74 -0.01 27.39 -18.45
CA LEU A 74 -1.10 28.19 -19.02
C LEU A 74 -1.16 29.63 -18.48
N ASP A 75 -0.50 29.93 -17.36
CA ASP A 75 -0.50 31.27 -16.73
C ASP A 75 0.40 32.24 -17.50
N GLU A 76 -0.11 32.83 -18.59
CA GLU A 76 0.68 33.64 -19.52
C GLU A 76 1.40 34.82 -18.86
N GLU A 77 0.72 35.48 -17.93
CA GLU A 77 1.17 36.66 -17.19
C GLU A 77 2.07 36.32 -15.99
N GLY A 78 2.24 35.02 -15.68
CA GLY A 78 3.06 34.55 -14.56
C GLY A 78 2.57 34.99 -13.19
N ARG A 79 1.30 35.42 -13.07
CA ARG A 79 0.73 35.96 -11.83
C ARG A 79 0.73 34.97 -10.69
N TRP A 80 0.67 33.67 -11.00
CA TRP A 80 0.57 32.56 -10.06
C TRP A 80 1.83 31.72 -10.01
N SER A 81 2.87 32.07 -10.79
CA SER A 81 4.10 31.28 -10.91
C SER A 81 4.74 30.94 -9.55
N GLN A 82 4.78 31.89 -8.62
CA GLN A 82 5.39 31.66 -7.29
C GLN A 82 4.52 30.76 -6.40
N SER A 83 3.21 30.93 -6.40
CA SER A 83 2.29 30.07 -5.64
C SER A 83 2.27 28.64 -6.19
N SER A 84 2.23 28.49 -7.52
CA SER A 84 2.26 27.19 -8.18
C SER A 84 3.58 26.46 -7.95
N GLN A 85 4.71 27.17 -7.96
CA GLN A 85 6.00 26.58 -7.60
C GLN A 85 6.00 26.05 -6.16
N LYS A 86 5.47 26.83 -5.22
CA LYS A 86 5.36 26.42 -3.83
C LYS A 86 4.47 25.18 -3.67
N GLU A 87 3.32 25.17 -4.32
CA GLU A 87 2.39 24.03 -4.31
C GLU A 87 3.05 22.76 -4.87
N LEU A 88 3.73 22.87 -6.02
CA LEU A 88 4.49 21.76 -6.61
C LEU A 88 5.57 21.23 -5.67
N ASP A 89 6.27 22.11 -4.95
CA ASP A 89 7.29 21.70 -3.98
C ASP A 89 6.67 21.01 -2.76
N GLU A 90 5.54 21.51 -2.25
CA GLU A 90 4.79 20.87 -1.15
C GLU A 90 4.29 19.47 -1.55
N ILE A 91 3.71 19.33 -2.75
CA ILE A 91 3.28 18.02 -3.29
C ILE A 91 4.48 17.09 -3.45
N SER A 92 5.60 17.58 -3.98
CA SER A 92 6.84 16.81 -4.09
C SER A 92 7.31 16.30 -2.71
N GLN A 93 7.31 17.14 -1.68
CA GLN A 93 7.67 16.71 -0.34
C GLN A 93 6.74 15.60 0.19
N ARG A 94 5.42 15.71 -0.05
CA ARG A 94 4.45 14.67 0.32
C ARG A 94 4.72 13.33 -0.38
N ILE A 95 5.00 13.35 -1.69
CA ILE A 95 5.35 12.12 -2.44
C ILE A 95 6.62 11.49 -1.86
N THR A 96 7.62 12.30 -1.47
CA THR A 96 8.85 11.77 -0.86
C THR A 96 8.56 11.09 0.47
N ALA A 97 7.80 11.75 1.35
CA ALA A 97 7.42 11.19 2.63
C ALA A 97 6.62 9.88 2.48
N LEU A 98 5.68 9.82 1.53
CA LEU A 98 4.93 8.60 1.23
C LEU A 98 5.81 7.46 0.74
N LEU A 99 6.78 7.74 -0.15
CA LEU A 99 7.74 6.74 -0.63
C LEU A 99 8.65 6.23 0.49
N ASP A 100 9.09 7.12 1.37
CA ASP A 100 9.93 6.75 2.52
C ASP A 100 9.15 5.88 3.51
N GLU A 101 7.88 6.22 3.76
CA GLU A 101 7.00 5.41 4.60
C GLU A 101 6.66 4.05 3.98
N LEU A 102 6.46 3.99 2.65
CA LEU A 102 6.28 2.71 1.94
C LEU A 102 7.55 1.86 2.01
N SER A 103 8.73 2.48 1.88
CA SER A 103 10.03 1.79 1.96
C SER A 103 10.36 1.31 3.36
N SER A 104 10.01 2.06 4.41
CA SER A 104 10.25 1.66 5.80
C SER A 104 9.34 0.52 6.25
N ASN A 105 8.13 0.41 5.68
CA ASN A 105 7.12 -0.58 6.09
C ASN A 105 7.18 -1.89 5.29
N ARG A 106 7.95 -1.95 4.20
CA ARG A 106 8.07 -3.12 3.31
C ARG A 106 9.54 -3.46 3.07
N HIS A 107 10.01 -4.59 3.59
CA HIS A 107 11.41 -5.00 3.47
C HIS A 107 11.66 -6.11 2.44
N ASP A 108 10.61 -6.59 1.76
CA ASP A 108 10.78 -7.61 0.73
C ASP A 108 11.45 -7.03 -0.53
N ALA A 109 12.23 -7.88 -1.22
CA ALA A 109 13.03 -7.47 -2.36
C ALA A 109 12.19 -6.94 -3.53
N ALA A 110 10.96 -7.46 -3.71
CA ALA A 110 10.09 -7.05 -4.79
C ALA A 110 9.54 -5.63 -4.56
N SER A 111 9.04 -5.34 -3.36
CA SER A 111 8.60 -4.00 -2.96
C SER A 111 9.73 -2.99 -3.06
N GLN A 112 10.93 -3.31 -2.56
CA GLN A 112 12.09 -2.42 -2.63
C GLN A 112 12.52 -2.12 -4.07
N LYS A 113 12.44 -3.12 -4.96
CA LYS A 113 12.69 -2.92 -6.40
C LYS A 113 11.71 -1.92 -7.00
N ILE A 114 10.40 -2.11 -6.77
CA ILE A 114 9.34 -1.23 -7.30
C ILE A 114 9.52 0.20 -6.77
N ILE A 115 9.78 0.37 -5.47
CA ILE A 115 10.01 1.69 -4.87
C ILE A 115 11.24 2.38 -5.48
N THR A 116 12.29 1.61 -5.77
CA THR A 116 13.50 2.13 -6.42
C THR A 116 13.20 2.59 -7.84
N GLU A 117 12.49 1.79 -8.64
CA GLU A 117 12.06 2.16 -10.00
C GLU A 117 11.21 3.43 -10.00
N ILE A 118 10.29 3.59 -9.04
CA ILE A 118 9.49 4.80 -8.88
C ILE A 118 10.37 6.01 -8.56
N ARG A 119 11.36 5.86 -7.67
CA ARG A 119 12.31 6.93 -7.33
C ARG A 119 13.15 7.36 -8.55
N GLU A 120 13.62 6.41 -9.34
CA GLU A 120 14.38 6.67 -10.57
C GLU A 120 13.54 7.44 -11.61
N ALA A 121 12.33 6.96 -11.89
CA ALA A 121 11.41 7.64 -12.81
C ALA A 121 11.09 9.06 -12.32
N ARG A 122 10.86 9.21 -11.01
CA ARG A 122 10.60 10.52 -10.40
C ARG A 122 11.79 11.47 -10.51
N GLN A 123 13.02 10.98 -10.35
CA GLN A 123 14.20 11.82 -10.49
C GLN A 123 14.27 12.43 -11.89
N GLN A 124 14.11 11.61 -12.94
CA GLN A 124 14.11 12.05 -14.33
C GLN A 124 13.01 13.09 -14.59
N TYR A 125 11.82 12.85 -14.02
CA TYR A 125 10.69 13.77 -14.14
C TYR A 125 10.95 15.12 -13.44
N LEU A 126 11.54 15.13 -12.24
CA LEU A 126 11.91 16.37 -11.55
C LEU A 126 12.99 17.15 -12.30
N GLU A 127 13.96 16.46 -12.92
CA GLU A 127 14.96 17.08 -13.78
C GLU A 127 14.33 17.77 -15.00
N SER A 128 13.35 17.12 -15.65
CA SER A 128 12.54 17.73 -16.72
C SER A 128 11.78 18.96 -16.22
N ARG A 129 11.12 18.88 -15.05
CA ARG A 129 10.46 20.05 -14.45
C ARG A 129 11.42 21.24 -14.27
N PHE A 130 12.65 21.01 -13.81
CA PHE A 130 13.59 22.12 -13.63
C PHE A 130 13.97 22.78 -14.96
N ARG A 131 14.02 22.02 -16.06
CA ARG A 131 14.20 22.58 -17.41
C ARG A 131 13.00 23.41 -17.83
N ILE A 132 11.78 22.88 -17.67
CA ILE A 132 10.53 23.61 -17.91
C ILE A 132 10.52 24.94 -17.13
N LEU A 133 10.86 24.91 -15.85
CA LEU A 133 10.88 26.11 -15.00
C LEU A 133 11.89 27.14 -15.50
N LYS A 134 13.08 26.70 -15.90
CA LYS A 134 14.12 27.55 -16.47
C LYS A 134 13.65 28.21 -17.77
N ASP A 135 12.97 27.45 -18.62
CA ASP A 135 12.43 27.95 -19.89
C ASP A 135 11.34 28.99 -19.67
N ILE A 136 10.43 28.77 -18.72
CA ILE A 136 9.43 29.75 -18.29
C ILE A 136 10.11 31.04 -17.78
N GLN A 137 11.12 30.94 -16.91
CA GLN A 137 11.86 32.10 -16.39
C GLN A 137 12.60 32.86 -17.50
N SER A 138 13.11 32.15 -18.51
CA SER A 138 13.76 32.75 -19.68
C SER A 138 12.78 33.32 -20.72
N HIS A 139 11.47 33.34 -20.41
CA HIS A 139 10.39 33.74 -21.32
C HIS A 139 10.29 32.88 -22.59
N ASN A 140 10.87 31.68 -22.58
CA ASN A 140 10.84 30.72 -23.67
C ASN A 140 9.76 29.65 -23.45
N ARG A 141 8.50 30.09 -23.41
CA ARG A 141 7.36 29.20 -23.12
C ARG A 141 7.15 28.12 -24.19
N GLN A 142 7.54 28.36 -25.44
CA GLN A 142 7.47 27.32 -26.49
C GLN A 142 8.38 26.13 -26.19
N ALA A 143 9.60 26.38 -25.71
CA ALA A 143 10.50 25.30 -25.28
C ALA A 143 9.92 24.57 -24.04
N ALA A 144 9.37 25.31 -23.08
CA ALA A 144 8.75 24.74 -21.89
C ALA A 144 7.55 23.81 -22.18
N ILE A 145 6.84 24.02 -23.29
CA ILE A 145 5.70 23.17 -23.72
C ILE A 145 6.18 21.95 -24.52
N GLN A 146 7.37 22.01 -25.13
CA GLN A 146 7.92 20.93 -25.97
C GLN A 146 8.77 19.91 -25.19
N GLU A 147 9.14 20.23 -23.96
CA GLU A 147 9.85 19.35 -23.02
C GLU A 147 8.94 18.24 -22.46
#